data_AF-A0A9P0QKC6-F1
#
_entry.id   AF-A0A9P0QKC6-F1
#
_cell.length_a   1.000
_cell.length_b   1.000
_cell.length_c   1.000
_cell.angle_alpha   90.00
_cell.angle_beta   90.00
_cell.angle_gamma   90.00
#
_symmetry.space_group_name_H-M   'P 1'
#
loop_
_entity.id
_entity.type
_entity.pdbx_description
1 polymer ?
#
loop_
_entity_poly.entity_id
_entity_poly.type
_entity_poly.pdbx_seq_one_letter_code
_entity_poly.pdbx_strand_id
1 'polypeptide(L)'
;MFELVGIPNTWFSTADEESLRILTRIINKSYDKPRFKFGVIGSSRVKSPQTFPSDFEISHKKPFVLYLLLGPADRVKSTLSGVPRDFSVISQNITEAYDSDIPARFVDDLSFDKHSDFSISIVGDDYRITNDILERVIGTVGFKEYVSTGSEHVKELELTSFTSFLKNSGPHLLEVVIEKVLLRRTEFDKLFGIDRNKLKSFKINGVVIKEHGLVKYYTSKCGFIEAAKEDTLIEVDKDGNLVGNELEDGIIAFKSFHLSYIYRLIEL
;
A
#
# COMPACT_ATOMS: atom_id res chain seq x y z
N MET A 1 3.04 16.29 15.20
CA MET A 1 4.02 15.53 14.39
C MET A 1 3.30 14.36 13.73
N PHE A 2 3.62 14.04 12.47
CA PHE A 2 3.10 12.85 11.81
C PHE A 2 3.82 11.59 12.29
N GLU A 3 3.22 10.42 12.13
CA GLU A 3 3.86 9.15 12.47
C GLU A 3 3.88 8.22 11.26
N LEU A 4 5.03 7.64 10.96
CA LEU A 4 5.21 6.62 9.94
C LEU A 4 5.57 5.30 10.63
N VAL A 5 4.58 4.42 10.71
CA VAL A 5 4.69 3.13 11.41
C VAL A 5 4.96 2.04 10.38
N GLY A 6 6.16 1.46 10.40
CA GLY A 6 6.54 0.33 9.56
C GLY A 6 6.29 -1.01 10.25
N ILE A 7 5.45 -1.84 9.64
CA ILE A 7 5.07 -3.17 10.13
C ILE A 7 5.84 -4.22 9.32
N PRO A 8 6.87 -4.86 9.90
CA PRO A 8 7.70 -5.84 9.20
C PRO A 8 6.98 -7.19 9.03
N ASN A 9 7.51 -8.04 8.15
CA ASN A 9 6.98 -9.39 7.90
C ASN A 9 6.89 -10.26 9.17
N THR A 10 7.79 -10.09 10.13
CA THR A 10 7.80 -10.86 11.39
C THR A 10 6.56 -10.61 12.25
N TRP A 11 6.03 -9.39 12.23
CA TRP A 11 4.86 -9.02 13.02
C TRP A 11 3.61 -9.80 12.60
N PHE A 12 3.44 -10.10 11.31
CA PHE A 12 2.26 -10.80 10.80
C PHE A 12 2.11 -12.24 11.33
N SER A 13 3.19 -12.83 11.84
CA SER A 13 3.18 -14.18 12.39
C SER A 13 2.73 -14.25 13.85
N THR A 14 2.72 -13.10 14.52
CA THR A 14 2.35 -12.95 15.95
C THR A 14 1.19 -11.98 16.15
N ALA A 15 0.74 -11.34 15.08
CA ALA A 15 -0.38 -10.40 15.08
C ALA A 15 -1.66 -11.05 15.62
N ASP A 16 -2.34 -10.33 16.51
CA ASP A 16 -3.65 -10.73 17.00
C ASP A 16 -4.75 -10.48 15.94
N GLU A 17 -5.88 -11.16 16.13
CA GLU A 17 -7.00 -11.12 15.18
C GLU A 17 -7.58 -9.70 15.03
N GLU A 18 -7.63 -8.89 16.09
CA GLU A 18 -8.18 -7.53 16.02
C GLU A 18 -7.28 -6.64 15.18
N SER A 19 -5.97 -6.70 15.39
CA SER A 19 -5.01 -5.93 14.59
C SER A 19 -5.09 -6.29 13.10
N LEU A 20 -5.19 -7.58 12.76
CA LEU A 20 -5.38 -8.04 11.38
C LEU A 20 -6.73 -7.62 10.79
N ARG A 21 -7.79 -7.62 11.60
CA ARG A 21 -9.13 -7.13 11.21
C ARG A 21 -9.09 -5.64 10.90
N ILE A 22 -8.43 -4.83 11.71
CA ILE A 22 -8.27 -3.39 11.47
C ILE A 22 -7.45 -3.15 10.20
N LEU A 23 -6.31 -3.82 10.01
CA LEU A 23 -5.52 -3.70 8.78
C LEU A 23 -6.31 -4.10 7.53
N THR A 24 -7.04 -5.21 7.61
CA THR A 24 -7.92 -5.66 6.52
C THR A 24 -8.91 -4.57 6.12
N ARG A 25 -9.55 -3.91 7.10
CA ARG A 25 -10.47 -2.78 6.86
C ARG A 25 -9.78 -1.62 6.18
N ILE A 26 -8.60 -1.21 6.66
CA ILE A 26 -7.82 -0.11 6.07
C ILE A 26 -7.49 -0.42 4.60
N ILE A 27 -6.89 -1.58 4.33
CA ILE A 27 -6.45 -1.95 2.98
C ILE A 27 -7.64 -2.06 2.04
N ASN A 28 -8.68 -2.80 2.42
CA ASN A 28 -9.83 -3.02 1.56
C ASN A 28 -10.61 -1.74 1.27
N LYS A 29 -10.79 -0.84 2.25
CA LYS A 29 -11.49 0.43 2.02
C LYS A 29 -10.89 1.24 0.88
N SER A 30 -9.57 1.37 0.85
CA SER A 30 -8.94 2.09 -0.26
C SER A 30 -8.88 1.29 -1.55
N TYR A 31 -8.75 -0.05 -1.48
CA TYR A 31 -8.77 -0.91 -2.67
C TYR A 31 -10.15 -0.96 -3.34
N ASP A 32 -11.21 -0.85 -2.56
CA ASP A 32 -12.59 -0.85 -3.02
C ASP A 32 -12.90 0.34 -3.94
N LYS A 33 -12.20 1.47 -3.76
CA LYS A 33 -12.40 2.67 -4.61
C LYS A 33 -12.16 2.38 -6.10
N PRO A 34 -10.97 1.92 -6.55
CA PRO A 34 -10.79 1.52 -7.94
C PRO A 34 -11.64 0.30 -8.31
N ARG A 35 -11.80 -0.68 -7.42
CA ARG A 35 -12.62 -1.88 -7.67
C ARG A 35 -14.04 -1.51 -8.12
N PHE A 36 -14.76 -0.69 -7.34
CA PHE A 36 -16.11 -0.24 -7.69
C PHE A 36 -16.13 0.78 -8.82
N LYS A 37 -15.15 1.68 -8.89
CA LYS A 37 -15.09 2.71 -9.93
C LYS A 37 -14.94 2.13 -11.34
N PHE A 38 -14.12 1.08 -11.48
CA PHE A 38 -13.78 0.52 -12.80
C PHE A 38 -14.53 -0.78 -13.12
N GLY A 39 -15.06 -1.46 -12.10
CA GLY A 39 -15.83 -2.69 -12.27
C GLY A 39 -15.05 -3.78 -13.00
N VAL A 40 -13.75 -3.90 -12.71
CA VAL A 40 -12.87 -4.95 -13.26
C VAL A 40 -12.79 -6.10 -12.28
N ILE A 41 -12.36 -5.82 -11.05
CA ILE A 41 -12.20 -6.81 -9.99
C ILE A 41 -13.49 -6.91 -9.17
N GLY A 42 -13.91 -8.15 -8.90
CA GLY A 42 -15.07 -8.50 -8.11
C GLY A 42 -14.75 -8.92 -6.67
N SER A 43 -13.54 -9.37 -6.36
CA SER A 43 -13.10 -9.75 -5.01
C SER A 43 -12.46 -8.58 -4.23
N SER A 44 -12.44 -8.69 -2.90
CA SER A 44 -11.62 -7.81 -2.04
C SER A 44 -10.13 -8.13 -2.19
N ARG A 45 -9.24 -7.18 -1.88
CA ARG A 45 -7.78 -7.42 -1.91
C ARG A 45 -7.39 -8.45 -0.85
N VAL A 46 -7.84 -8.23 0.38
CA VAL A 46 -7.70 -9.16 1.50
C VAL A 46 -9.05 -9.83 1.74
N LYS A 47 -9.11 -11.16 1.64
CA LYS A 47 -10.39 -11.88 1.67
C LYS A 47 -10.88 -12.10 3.11
N SER A 48 -9.97 -12.31 4.05
CA SER A 48 -10.25 -12.32 5.49
C SER A 48 -9.03 -11.86 6.29
N PRO A 49 -9.20 -11.49 7.58
CA PRO A 49 -8.06 -11.16 8.44
C PRO A 49 -7.00 -12.26 8.49
N GLN A 50 -7.42 -13.52 8.44
CA GLN A 50 -6.53 -14.69 8.49
C GLN A 50 -5.78 -14.92 7.18
N THR A 51 -6.33 -14.52 6.04
CA THR A 51 -5.66 -14.62 4.74
C THR A 51 -4.78 -13.43 4.42
N PHE A 52 -4.71 -12.40 5.29
CA PHE A 52 -3.89 -11.20 5.04
C PHE A 52 -2.44 -11.55 4.63
N PRO A 53 -1.72 -12.44 5.34
CA PRO A 53 -0.35 -12.76 4.94
C PRO A 53 -0.28 -13.44 3.57
N SER A 54 -1.18 -14.39 3.28
CA SER A 54 -1.19 -15.09 1.99
C SER A 54 -1.62 -14.20 0.82
N ASP A 55 -2.59 -13.30 1.03
CA ASP A 55 -3.09 -12.35 0.02
C ASP A 55 -2.04 -11.32 -0.40
N PHE A 56 -1.04 -11.07 0.45
CA PHE A 56 0.13 -10.24 0.17
C PHE A 56 1.40 -11.04 -0.14
N GLU A 57 1.31 -12.37 -0.19
CA GLU A 57 2.44 -13.30 -0.34
C GLU A 57 3.56 -13.06 0.69
N ILE A 58 3.19 -12.67 1.91
CA ILE A 58 4.12 -12.44 3.02
C ILE A 58 4.72 -13.79 3.42
N SER A 59 6.05 -13.85 3.40
CA SER A 59 6.79 -15.03 3.86
C SER A 59 7.90 -14.63 4.82
N HIS A 60 8.29 -15.53 5.71
CA HIS A 60 9.43 -15.32 6.61
C HIS A 60 10.77 -15.19 5.89
N LYS A 61 10.86 -15.67 4.64
CA LYS A 61 12.11 -15.74 3.88
C LYS A 61 12.40 -14.48 3.07
N LYS A 62 11.38 -13.67 2.80
CA LYS A 62 11.49 -12.48 1.96
C LYS A 62 11.11 -11.24 2.76
N PRO A 63 11.90 -10.16 2.69
CA PRO A 63 11.52 -8.89 3.28
C PRO A 63 10.15 -8.42 2.78
N PHE A 64 9.29 -8.06 3.72
CA PHE A 64 8.04 -7.34 3.48
C PHE A 64 7.89 -6.29 4.58
N VAL A 65 7.39 -5.11 4.21
CA VAL A 65 7.03 -4.05 5.15
C VAL A 65 5.79 -3.32 4.68
N LEU A 66 4.84 -3.10 5.58
CA LEU A 66 3.69 -2.24 5.37
C LEU A 66 3.83 -0.99 6.25
N TYR A 67 3.89 0.18 5.62
CA TYR A 67 3.87 1.46 6.30
C TYR A 67 2.46 1.99 6.44
N LEU A 68 2.11 2.45 7.64
CA LEU A 68 0.93 3.26 7.92
C LEU A 68 1.39 4.70 8.19
N LEU A 69 0.85 5.66 7.45
CA LEU A 69 1.02 7.07 7.77
C LEU A 69 -0.16 7.53 8.64
N LEU A 70 0.15 8.03 9.83
CA LEU A 70 -0.82 8.55 10.79
C LEU A 70 -0.71 10.06 10.90
N GLY A 71 -1.86 10.73 10.92
CA GLY A 71 -1.95 12.16 11.24
C GLY A 71 -1.60 12.44 12.70
N PRO A 72 -1.18 13.67 13.04
CA PRO A 72 -0.93 14.07 14.42
C PRO A 72 -2.20 13.90 15.26
N ALA A 73 -2.15 13.19 16.39
CA ALA A 73 -3.32 12.81 17.19
C ALA A 73 -4.24 14.01 17.50
N ASP A 74 -3.69 15.08 18.10
CA ASP A 74 -4.46 16.27 18.46
C ASP A 74 -5.07 16.97 17.24
N ARG A 75 -4.34 16.97 16.11
CA ARG A 75 -4.81 17.60 14.88
C ARG A 75 -5.93 16.80 14.24
N VAL A 76 -5.76 15.49 14.09
CA VAL A 76 -6.81 14.61 13.58
C VAL A 76 -8.06 14.71 14.45
N LYS A 77 -7.90 14.63 15.78
CA LYS A 77 -9.02 14.70 16.73
C LYS A 77 -9.78 16.03 16.66
N SER A 78 -9.08 17.15 16.52
CA SER A 78 -9.72 18.48 16.41
C SER A 78 -10.33 18.70 15.02
N THR A 79 -9.62 18.39 13.95
CA THR A 79 -10.06 18.60 12.55
C THR A 79 -11.22 17.69 12.18
N LEU A 80 -11.22 16.43 12.62
CA LEU A 80 -12.22 15.42 12.26
C LEU A 80 -13.26 15.18 13.35
N SER A 81 -13.35 16.08 14.34
CA SER A 81 -14.36 15.98 15.39
C SER A 81 -15.77 16.00 14.78
N GLY A 82 -16.56 14.97 15.05
CA GLY A 82 -17.92 14.83 14.50
C GLY A 82 -17.96 14.49 13.01
N VAL A 83 -16.82 14.16 12.39
CA VAL A 83 -16.74 13.69 11.00
C VAL A 83 -16.62 12.17 11.04
N PRO A 84 -17.69 11.42 10.72
CA PRO A 84 -17.61 9.97 10.73
C PRO A 84 -16.65 9.51 9.63
N ARG A 85 -15.63 8.73 10.00
CA ARG A 85 -14.84 7.92 9.09
C ARG A 85 -15.22 6.47 9.33
N ASP A 86 -15.98 5.88 8.42
CA ASP A 86 -16.48 4.52 8.62
C ASP A 86 -15.60 3.47 7.92
N PHE A 87 -14.84 2.74 8.73
CA PHE A 87 -14.06 1.59 8.32
C PHE A 87 -14.74 0.25 8.64
N SER A 88 -15.86 0.28 9.37
CA SER A 88 -16.56 -0.90 9.88
C SER A 88 -17.46 -1.54 8.82
N VAL A 89 -18.04 -0.72 7.94
CA VAL A 89 -18.91 -1.18 6.86
C VAL A 89 -18.07 -1.75 5.72
N ILE A 90 -18.32 -3.02 5.37
CA ILE A 90 -17.76 -3.61 4.15
C ILE A 90 -18.41 -2.89 2.97
N SER A 91 -17.60 -2.27 2.12
CA SER A 91 -18.11 -1.49 1.00
C SER A 91 -18.82 -2.40 -0.01
N GLN A 92 -20.05 -2.06 -0.37
CA GLN A 92 -20.87 -2.72 -1.40
C GLN A 92 -20.97 -1.87 -2.67
N ASN A 93 -20.61 -0.60 -2.58
CA ASN A 93 -20.64 0.35 -3.69
C ASN A 93 -19.54 1.41 -3.54
N ILE A 94 -19.44 2.27 -4.55
CA ILE A 94 -18.42 3.32 -4.59
C ILE A 94 -18.57 4.35 -3.47
N THR A 95 -19.80 4.72 -3.08
CA THR A 95 -20.04 5.70 -2.01
C THR A 95 -19.46 5.19 -0.70
N GLU A 96 -19.79 3.95 -0.32
CA GLU A 96 -19.30 3.33 0.90
C GLU A 96 -17.77 3.16 0.93
N ALA A 97 -17.13 3.00 -0.24
CA ALA A 97 -15.67 2.97 -0.32
C ALA A 97 -15.02 4.32 0.03
N TYR A 98 -15.74 5.43 -0.16
CA TYR A 98 -15.28 6.79 0.19
C TYR A 98 -15.65 7.23 1.62
N ASP A 99 -16.48 6.49 2.36
CA ASP A 99 -16.91 6.87 3.73
C ASP A 99 -15.76 6.91 4.76
N SER A 100 -14.60 6.36 4.41
CA SER A 100 -13.37 6.40 5.23
C SER A 100 -12.43 7.56 4.87
N ASP A 101 -12.76 8.35 3.84
CA ASP A 101 -11.90 9.43 3.36
C ASP A 101 -12.00 10.67 4.22
N ILE A 102 -10.87 11.39 4.27
CA ILE A 102 -10.81 12.71 4.87
C ILE A 102 -11.48 13.70 3.90
N PRO A 103 -12.54 14.40 4.31
CA PRO A 103 -13.23 15.35 3.45
C PRO A 103 -12.30 16.42 2.88
N ALA A 104 -12.57 16.83 1.63
CA ALA A 104 -11.73 17.79 0.90
C ALA A 104 -11.49 19.12 1.64
N ARG A 105 -12.44 19.55 2.48
CA ARG A 105 -12.33 20.77 3.29
C ARG A 105 -11.23 20.73 4.37
N PHE A 106 -10.70 19.54 4.69
CA PHE A 106 -9.66 19.34 5.70
C PHE A 106 -8.30 18.96 5.08
N VAL A 107 -8.17 19.07 3.76
CA VAL A 107 -6.93 18.70 3.05
C VAL A 107 -5.76 19.55 3.54
N ASP A 108 -5.95 20.86 3.69
CA ASP A 108 -4.88 21.76 4.08
C ASP A 108 -4.43 21.52 5.53
N ASP A 109 -5.37 21.24 6.44
CA ASP A 109 -5.09 20.97 7.86
C ASP A 109 -4.21 19.72 8.05
N LEU A 110 -4.48 18.67 7.26
CA LEU A 110 -3.79 17.39 7.34
C LEU A 110 -2.78 17.19 6.22
N SER A 111 -2.44 18.25 5.48
CA SER A 111 -1.43 18.22 4.43
C SER A 111 -0.04 17.91 5.00
N PHE A 112 0.75 17.20 4.21
CA PHE A 112 2.11 16.82 4.54
C PHE A 112 2.92 16.64 3.26
N ASP A 113 4.23 16.70 3.41
CA ASP A 113 5.21 16.42 2.36
C ASP A 113 6.48 15.81 2.98
N LYS A 114 7.52 15.61 2.15
CA LYS A 114 8.81 15.09 2.63
C LYS A 114 9.58 16.04 3.56
N HIS A 115 9.18 17.31 3.65
CA HIS A 115 9.80 18.30 4.53
C HIS A 115 9.13 18.39 5.90
N SER A 116 7.93 17.82 6.04
CA SER A 116 7.19 17.75 7.29
C SER A 116 7.92 16.92 8.36
N ASP A 117 7.54 17.12 9.63
CA ASP A 117 8.08 16.38 10.77
C ASP A 117 7.38 15.03 10.96
N PHE A 118 8.19 13.96 10.98
CA PHE A 118 7.73 12.58 11.18
C PHE A 118 8.49 11.92 12.32
N SER A 119 7.75 11.22 13.18
CA SER A 119 8.29 10.10 13.96
C SER A 119 8.25 8.85 13.09
N ILE A 120 9.34 8.09 13.05
CA ILE A 120 9.44 6.84 12.28
C ILE A 120 9.69 5.71 13.25
N SER A 121 8.84 4.69 13.22
CA SER A 121 8.97 3.52 14.09
C SER A 121 8.80 2.25 13.28
N ILE A 122 9.73 1.31 13.44
CA ILE A 122 9.54 -0.07 13.00
C ILE A 122 9.08 -0.86 14.22
N VAL A 123 7.88 -1.45 14.13
CA VAL A 123 7.23 -2.05 15.30
C VAL A 123 7.66 -3.50 15.51
N GLY A 124 7.64 -3.94 16.77
CA GLY A 124 7.89 -5.32 17.17
C GLY A 124 6.60 -6.13 17.28
N ASP A 125 6.75 -7.43 17.56
CA ASP A 125 5.69 -8.46 17.61
C ASP A 125 4.57 -8.18 18.64
N ASP A 126 4.86 -7.36 19.66
CA ASP A 126 3.93 -6.96 20.70
C ASP A 126 3.05 -5.75 20.31
N TYR A 127 3.33 -5.11 19.18
CA TYR A 127 2.56 -3.97 18.71
C TYR A 127 1.12 -4.36 18.38
N ARG A 128 0.20 -3.47 18.76
CA ARG A 128 -1.24 -3.66 18.55
C ARG A 128 -1.78 -2.53 17.71
N ILE A 129 -2.56 -2.89 16.70
CA ILE A 129 -3.25 -1.92 15.88
C ILE A 129 -4.60 -1.65 16.52
N THR A 130 -4.84 -0.40 16.88
CA THR A 130 -6.00 0.01 17.67
C THR A 130 -6.93 0.89 16.84
N ASN A 131 -8.12 1.19 17.39
CA ASN A 131 -9.04 2.14 16.78
C ASN A 131 -8.46 3.56 16.69
N ASP A 132 -7.54 3.96 17.58
CA ASP A 132 -6.83 5.25 17.44
C ASP A 132 -6.04 5.31 16.13
N ILE A 133 -5.34 4.22 15.77
CA ILE A 133 -4.62 4.13 14.50
C ILE A 133 -5.60 4.18 13.33
N LEU A 134 -6.71 3.45 13.43
CA LEU A 134 -7.75 3.42 12.40
C LEU A 134 -8.33 4.81 12.12
N GLU A 135 -8.60 5.60 13.16
CA GLU A 135 -9.13 6.96 13.03
C GLU A 135 -8.10 7.95 12.47
N ARG A 136 -6.81 7.71 12.70
CA ARG A 136 -5.70 8.60 12.33
C ARG A 136 -5.01 8.25 11.02
N VAL A 137 -5.27 7.07 10.44
CA VAL A 137 -4.59 6.63 9.21
C VAL A 137 -4.95 7.55 8.04
N ILE A 138 -3.92 8.02 7.34
CA ILE A 138 -4.01 8.88 6.16
C ILE A 138 -3.71 8.11 4.88
N GLY A 139 -2.87 7.07 4.95
CA GLY A 139 -2.58 6.19 3.82
C GLY A 139 -1.62 5.07 4.19
N THR A 140 -1.41 4.16 3.24
CA THR A 140 -0.49 3.02 3.40
C THR A 140 0.45 2.88 2.21
N VAL A 141 1.66 2.37 2.46
CA VAL A 141 2.61 1.95 1.43
C VAL A 141 3.19 0.60 1.82
N GLY A 142 3.08 -0.41 0.97
CA GLY A 142 3.62 -1.74 1.20
C GLY A 142 4.71 -2.05 0.19
N PHE A 143 5.83 -2.59 0.68
CA PHE A 143 6.90 -3.13 -0.16
C PHE A 143 7.16 -4.59 0.16
N LYS A 144 7.40 -5.38 -0.87
CA LYS A 144 8.02 -6.71 -0.76
C LYS A 144 9.25 -6.82 -1.63
N GLU A 145 10.14 -7.75 -1.32
CA GLU A 145 11.27 -8.04 -2.20
C GLU A 145 10.77 -8.50 -3.58
N TYR A 146 11.26 -7.84 -4.63
CA TYR A 146 10.99 -8.24 -6.00
C TYR A 146 12.00 -9.31 -6.41
N VAL A 147 11.51 -10.49 -6.79
CA VAL A 147 12.38 -11.59 -7.20
C VAL A 147 12.85 -11.33 -8.62
N SER A 148 14.07 -10.80 -8.75
CA SER A 148 14.76 -10.69 -10.04
C SER A 148 16.16 -11.27 -9.96
N THR A 149 16.70 -11.67 -11.10
CA THR A 149 18.13 -11.99 -11.28
C THR A 149 18.99 -10.73 -11.44
N GLY A 150 18.55 -9.61 -10.86
CA GLY A 150 19.13 -8.28 -11.06
C GLY A 150 20.56 -8.14 -10.56
N SER A 151 21.13 -6.96 -10.81
CA SER A 151 22.50 -6.61 -10.38
C SER A 151 22.61 -6.59 -8.85
N GLU A 152 23.71 -7.11 -8.30
CA GLU A 152 24.02 -7.07 -6.86
C GLU A 152 24.03 -5.64 -6.27
N HIS A 153 24.13 -4.61 -7.10
CA HIS A 153 24.15 -3.21 -6.69
C HIS A 153 22.78 -2.51 -6.76
N VAL A 154 21.73 -3.21 -7.18
CA VAL A 154 20.37 -2.66 -7.29
C VAL A 154 19.45 -3.50 -6.42
N LYS A 155 18.85 -2.90 -5.40
CA LYS A 155 17.78 -3.58 -4.65
C LYS A 155 16.44 -3.31 -5.33
N GLU A 156 15.80 -4.38 -5.80
CA GLU A 156 14.47 -4.32 -6.39
C GLU A 156 13.40 -4.60 -5.33
N LEU A 157 12.40 -3.72 -5.28
CA LEU A 157 11.23 -3.82 -4.41
C LEU A 157 9.97 -3.81 -5.27
N GLU A 158 8.92 -4.47 -4.81
CA GLU A 158 7.58 -4.39 -5.41
C GLU A 158 6.67 -3.53 -4.53
N LEU A 159 6.02 -2.54 -5.13
CA LEU A 159 4.96 -1.77 -4.48
C LEU A 159 3.66 -2.59 -4.46
N THR A 160 3.35 -3.21 -3.33
CA THR A 160 2.22 -4.15 -3.19
C THR A 160 0.98 -3.54 -2.53
N SER A 161 1.15 -2.44 -1.79
CA SER A 161 0.05 -1.64 -1.25
C SER A 161 0.36 -0.17 -1.46
N PHE A 162 -0.60 0.60 -1.97
CA PHE A 162 -0.48 2.04 -2.07
C PHE A 162 -1.86 2.68 -1.97
N THR A 163 -2.16 3.22 -0.79
CA THR A 163 -3.49 3.72 -0.46
C THR A 163 -3.43 5.13 0.10
N SER A 164 -4.52 5.87 -0.09
CA SER A 164 -4.64 7.25 0.35
C SER A 164 -6.10 7.55 0.72
N PHE A 165 -6.31 8.05 1.93
CA PHE A 165 -7.59 8.55 2.44
C PHE A 165 -7.69 10.08 2.40
N LEU A 166 -6.55 10.75 2.21
CA LEU A 166 -6.48 12.17 1.92
C LEU A 166 -6.32 12.36 0.40
N LYS A 167 -7.11 13.29 -0.16
CA LYS A 167 -7.11 13.54 -1.60
C LYS A 167 -5.74 14.05 -2.04
N ASN A 168 -5.21 13.52 -3.15
CA ASN A 168 -3.93 13.89 -3.77
C ASN A 168 -2.68 13.66 -2.90
N SER A 169 -2.75 12.97 -1.75
CA SER A 169 -1.58 12.76 -0.90
C SER A 169 -0.74 11.54 -1.24
N GLY A 170 -1.22 10.64 -2.10
CA GLY A 170 -0.49 9.43 -2.51
C GLY A 170 0.96 9.71 -2.92
N PRO A 171 1.22 10.59 -3.90
CA PRO A 171 2.59 10.92 -4.31
C PRO A 171 3.47 11.41 -3.16
N HIS A 172 2.94 12.29 -2.30
CA HIS A 172 3.65 12.80 -1.14
C HIS A 172 4.00 11.70 -0.13
N LEU A 173 3.07 10.75 0.11
CA LEU A 173 3.31 9.59 0.95
C LEU A 173 4.45 8.72 0.40
N LEU A 174 4.49 8.47 -0.91
CA LEU A 174 5.57 7.71 -1.51
C LEU A 174 6.92 8.43 -1.36
N GLU A 175 6.96 9.75 -1.60
CA GLU A 175 8.18 10.55 -1.38
C GLU A 175 8.65 10.51 0.08
N VAL A 176 7.73 10.59 1.04
CA VAL A 176 8.05 10.48 2.47
C VAL A 176 8.72 9.14 2.76
N VAL A 177 8.16 8.02 2.29
CA VAL A 177 8.76 6.70 2.54
C VAL A 177 10.12 6.56 1.86
N ILE A 178 10.28 7.07 0.63
CA ILE A 178 11.57 7.07 -0.06
C ILE A 178 12.61 7.86 0.75
N GLU A 179 12.33 9.12 1.05
CA GLU A 179 13.30 10.08 1.62
C GLU A 179 13.58 9.84 3.11
N LYS A 180 12.57 9.41 3.85
CA LYS A 180 12.67 9.21 5.30
C LYS A 180 13.01 7.77 5.68
N VAL A 181 12.83 6.80 4.79
CA VAL A 181 13.09 5.39 5.10
C VAL A 181 14.05 4.75 4.11
N LEU A 182 13.71 4.68 2.82
CA LEU A 182 14.53 3.91 1.88
C LEU A 182 15.93 4.52 1.67
N LEU A 183 16.03 5.85 1.62
CA LEU A 183 17.30 6.56 1.51
C LEU A 183 18.05 6.66 2.84
N ARG A 184 17.42 6.29 3.97
CA ARG A 184 18.04 6.35 5.29
C ARG A 184 18.57 4.99 5.73
N ARG A 185 19.86 4.95 6.01
CA ARG A 185 20.59 3.71 6.33
C ARG A 185 20.00 2.94 7.51
N THR A 186 19.70 3.63 8.62
CA THR A 186 19.33 2.98 9.88
C THR A 186 18.04 2.18 9.78
N GLU A 187 17.04 2.72 9.09
CA GLU A 187 15.74 2.11 8.91
C GLU A 187 15.77 1.06 7.81
N PHE A 188 16.48 1.34 6.71
CA PHE A 188 16.60 0.41 5.58
C PHE A 188 17.28 -0.91 5.96
N ASP A 189 18.48 -0.83 6.58
CA ASP A 189 19.28 -2.01 6.91
C ASP A 189 18.50 -2.97 7.83
N LYS A 190 17.72 -2.41 8.78
CA LYS A 190 16.86 -3.18 9.70
C LYS A 190 15.76 -3.97 9.01
N LEU A 191 15.19 -3.41 7.93
CA LEU A 191 14.02 -3.99 7.27
C LEU A 191 14.38 -4.98 6.17
N PHE A 192 15.46 -4.70 5.44
CA PHE A 192 15.82 -5.48 4.26
C PHE A 192 17.03 -6.39 4.49
N GLY A 193 17.70 -6.29 5.63
CA GLY A 193 18.85 -7.15 5.99
C GLY A 193 20.05 -6.99 5.06
N ILE A 194 20.14 -5.87 4.35
CA ILE A 194 21.18 -5.56 3.37
C ILE A 194 21.86 -4.27 3.80
N ASP A 195 23.20 -4.27 3.74
CA ASP A 195 23.99 -3.06 3.94
C ASP A 195 23.75 -2.08 2.79
N ARG A 196 23.01 -1.00 3.06
CA ARG A 196 22.68 0.04 2.08
C ARG A 196 23.90 0.59 1.34
N ASN A 197 25.10 0.59 1.95
CA ASN A 197 26.31 1.13 1.29
C ASN A 197 26.78 0.30 0.09
N LYS A 198 26.30 -0.94 -0.04
CA LYS A 198 26.62 -1.81 -1.19
C LYS A 198 25.73 -1.53 -2.41
N LEU A 199 24.68 -0.75 -2.21
CA LEU A 199 23.69 -0.42 -3.22
C LEU A 199 24.04 0.90 -3.90
N LYS A 200 23.85 0.95 -5.22
CA LYS A 200 23.94 2.17 -6.02
C LYS A 200 22.58 2.78 -6.29
N SER A 201 21.54 1.95 -6.32
CA SER A 201 20.17 2.41 -6.54
C SER A 201 19.12 1.45 -5.99
N PHE A 202 17.91 1.96 -5.87
CA PHE A 202 16.69 1.18 -5.67
C PHE A 202 15.85 1.21 -6.93
N LYS A 203 15.18 0.09 -7.21
CA LYS A 203 14.16 0.03 -8.24
C LYS A 203 12.85 -0.43 -7.61
N ILE A 204 11.87 0.47 -7.58
CA ILE A 204 10.52 0.15 -7.13
C ILE A 204 9.73 -0.27 -8.36
N ASN A 205 9.43 -1.56 -8.46
CA ASN A 205 8.58 -2.14 -9.48
C ASN A 205 7.11 -2.09 -9.03
N GLY A 206 6.19 -1.99 -9.98
CA GLY A 206 4.76 -2.10 -9.76
C GLY A 206 4.10 -2.89 -10.88
N VAL A 207 3.13 -3.73 -10.52
CA VAL A 207 2.25 -4.43 -11.46
C VAL A 207 0.85 -3.88 -11.22
N VAL A 208 0.25 -3.30 -12.26
CA VAL A 208 -1.01 -2.56 -12.13
C VAL A 208 -2.02 -3.00 -13.17
N ILE A 209 -3.30 -3.00 -12.80
CA ILE A 209 -4.39 -3.21 -13.76
C ILE A 209 -4.49 -1.96 -14.64
N LYS A 210 -4.26 -2.13 -15.94
CA LYS A 210 -4.23 -1.04 -16.92
C LYS A 210 -5.54 -0.28 -16.99
N GLU A 211 -6.65 -1.02 -16.97
CA GLU A 211 -8.03 -0.52 -17.06
C GLU A 211 -8.43 0.34 -15.85
N HIS A 212 -7.69 0.28 -14.74
CA HIS A 212 -7.88 1.17 -13.59
C HIS A 212 -7.26 2.57 -13.81
N GLY A 213 -6.68 2.85 -14.98
CA GLY A 213 -6.00 4.12 -15.27
C GLY A 213 -4.77 4.37 -14.40
N LEU A 214 -4.27 3.32 -13.74
CA LEU A 214 -3.17 3.40 -12.77
C LEU A 214 -1.85 3.72 -13.45
N VAL A 215 -1.61 3.21 -14.66
CA VAL A 215 -0.39 3.52 -15.44
C VAL A 215 -0.19 5.04 -15.54
N LYS A 216 -1.20 5.76 -16.05
CA LYS A 216 -1.17 7.23 -16.16
C LYS A 216 -0.99 7.91 -14.81
N TYR A 217 -1.66 7.42 -13.76
CA TYR A 217 -1.51 7.99 -12.42
C TYR A 217 -0.07 7.86 -11.91
N TYR A 218 0.50 6.66 -11.94
CA TYR A 218 1.85 6.43 -11.44
C TYR A 218 2.92 7.16 -12.27
N THR A 219 2.79 7.19 -13.60
CA THR A 219 3.78 7.85 -14.45
C THR A 219 3.71 9.37 -14.35
N SER A 220 2.51 9.95 -14.30
CA SER A 220 2.35 11.41 -14.25
C SER A 220 2.43 12.03 -12.87
N LYS A 221 2.18 11.25 -11.80
CA LYS A 221 2.10 11.76 -10.42
C LYS A 221 3.14 11.19 -9.47
N CYS A 222 3.58 9.96 -9.69
CA CYS A 222 4.44 9.25 -8.72
C CYS A 222 5.87 9.03 -9.24
N GLY A 223 6.20 9.58 -10.42
CA GLY A 223 7.55 9.50 -11.01
C GLY A 223 7.93 8.10 -11.52
N PHE A 224 6.96 7.23 -11.79
CA PHE A 224 7.22 5.95 -12.44
C PHE A 224 7.38 6.12 -13.95
N ILE A 225 7.94 5.10 -14.58
CA ILE A 225 7.98 4.93 -16.02
C ILE A 225 7.44 3.55 -16.38
N GLU A 226 6.83 3.45 -17.55
CA GLU A 226 6.38 2.17 -18.10
C GLU A 226 7.59 1.29 -18.43
N ALA A 227 7.52 0.02 -18.03
CA ALA A 227 8.54 -0.95 -18.40
C ALA A 227 8.37 -1.32 -19.88
N ALA A 228 9.46 -1.75 -20.52
CA ALA A 228 9.42 -2.25 -21.89
C ALA A 228 8.70 -3.62 -22.03
N LYS A 229 8.31 -4.24 -20.92
CA LYS A 229 7.59 -5.51 -20.90
C LYS A 229 6.17 -5.28 -21.43
N GLU A 230 5.75 -6.11 -22.38
CA GLU A 230 4.39 -6.08 -22.90
C GLU A 230 3.36 -6.35 -21.80
N ASP A 231 2.18 -5.73 -21.96
CA ASP A 231 1.05 -5.98 -21.07
C ASP A 231 0.66 -7.45 -21.11
N THR A 232 0.33 -8.01 -19.94
CA THR A 232 -0.13 -9.38 -19.85
C THR A 232 -1.65 -9.43 -19.75
N LEU A 233 -2.29 -10.11 -20.69
CA LEU A 233 -3.74 -10.31 -20.69
C LEU A 233 -4.10 -11.37 -19.63
N ILE A 234 -4.96 -10.99 -18.70
CA ILE A 234 -5.59 -11.90 -17.75
C ILE A 234 -6.99 -12.21 -18.25
N GLU A 235 -7.18 -13.45 -18.68
CA GLU A 235 -8.48 -13.95 -19.13
C GLU A 235 -9.35 -14.35 -17.93
N VAL A 236 -10.65 -14.13 -18.07
CA VAL A 236 -11.66 -14.41 -17.04
C VAL A 236 -12.70 -15.36 -17.61
N ASP A 237 -12.99 -16.44 -16.89
CA ASP A 237 -13.98 -17.43 -17.29
C ASP A 237 -15.44 -16.95 -17.03
N LYS A 238 -16.40 -17.79 -17.39
CA LYS A 238 -17.84 -17.51 -17.22
C LYS A 238 -18.28 -17.35 -15.75
N ASP A 239 -17.50 -17.90 -14.81
CA ASP A 239 -17.77 -17.91 -13.38
C ASP A 239 -17.00 -16.77 -12.66
N GLY A 240 -16.23 -15.97 -13.42
CA GLY A 240 -15.45 -14.85 -12.93
C GLY A 240 -14.06 -15.22 -12.41
N ASN A 241 -13.64 -16.47 -12.55
CA ASN A 241 -12.30 -16.91 -12.13
C ASN A 241 -11.26 -16.55 -13.20
N LEU A 242 -10.03 -16.32 -12.75
CA LEU A 242 -8.91 -16.08 -13.66
C LEU A 242 -8.49 -17.38 -14.34
N VAL A 243 -8.17 -17.30 -15.63
CA VAL A 243 -7.62 -18.42 -16.40
C VAL A 243 -6.09 -18.36 -16.31
N GLY A 244 -5.49 -19.31 -15.59
CA GLY A 244 -4.04 -19.37 -15.36
C GLY A 244 -3.62 -18.96 -13.94
N ASN A 245 -2.30 -18.91 -13.69
CA ASN A 245 -1.72 -18.79 -12.34
C ASN A 245 -0.83 -17.54 -12.18
N GLU A 246 -1.15 -16.44 -12.87
CA GLU A 246 -0.29 -15.24 -12.85
C GLU A 246 -0.52 -14.32 -11.65
N LEU A 247 -1.66 -14.46 -10.96
CA LEU A 247 -2.04 -13.67 -9.80
C LEU A 247 -2.39 -14.58 -8.62
N GLU A 248 -2.56 -14.00 -7.44
CA GLU A 248 -2.90 -14.77 -6.24
C GLU A 248 -4.26 -15.50 -6.36
N ASP A 249 -4.39 -16.61 -5.64
CA ASP A 249 -5.61 -17.41 -5.65
C ASP A 249 -6.83 -16.62 -5.13
N GLY A 250 -8.01 -16.98 -5.65
CA GLY A 250 -9.29 -16.44 -5.17
C GLY A 250 -9.61 -15.01 -5.62
N ILE A 251 -8.90 -14.48 -6.62
CA ILE A 251 -9.34 -13.27 -7.31
C ILE A 251 -10.55 -13.61 -8.18
N ILE A 252 -11.62 -12.82 -8.01
CA ILE A 252 -12.78 -12.81 -8.89
C ILE A 252 -12.76 -11.53 -9.70
N ALA A 253 -13.05 -11.61 -11.00
CA ALA A 253 -13.13 -10.48 -11.90
C ALA A 253 -14.43 -10.53 -12.73
N PHE A 254 -14.92 -9.36 -13.14
CA PHE A 254 -16.13 -9.24 -13.95
C PHE A 254 -15.85 -9.25 -15.46
N LYS A 255 -14.59 -9.04 -15.85
CA LYS A 255 -14.12 -9.01 -17.24
C LYS A 255 -12.61 -9.21 -17.30
N SER A 256 -12.12 -9.73 -18.42
CA SER A 256 -10.68 -9.78 -18.73
C SER A 256 -10.05 -8.39 -18.68
N PHE A 257 -8.76 -8.34 -18.32
CA PHE A 257 -8.03 -7.10 -18.11
C PHE A 257 -6.54 -7.29 -18.38
N HIS A 258 -5.77 -6.20 -18.40
CA HIS A 258 -4.34 -6.24 -18.63
C HIS A 258 -3.56 -5.83 -17.40
N LEU A 259 -2.47 -6.57 -17.14
CA LEU A 259 -1.43 -6.15 -16.21
C LEU A 259 -0.35 -5.38 -16.98
N SER A 260 -0.16 -4.12 -16.58
CA SER A 260 0.95 -3.29 -17.04
C SER A 260 2.05 -3.23 -15.99
N TYR A 261 3.28 -3.11 -16.46
CA TYR A 261 4.48 -3.11 -15.63
C TYR A 261 5.07 -1.71 -15.60
N ILE A 262 5.29 -1.19 -14.40
CA ILE A 262 5.90 0.13 -14.18
C ILE A 262 7.07 -0.02 -13.23
N TYR A 263 8.03 0.91 -13.31
CA TYR A 263 9.09 0.99 -12.32
C TYR A 263 9.52 2.44 -12.06
N ARG A 264 10.15 2.66 -10.92
CA ARG A 264 10.83 3.90 -10.59
C ARG A 264 12.23 3.59 -10.08
N LEU A 265 13.22 4.19 -10.72
CA LEU A 265 14.62 4.12 -10.32
C LEU A 265 14.93 5.27 -9.35
N ILE A 266 15.65 4.97 -8.27
CA ILE A 266 16.05 5.92 -7.24
C ILE A 266 17.56 5.75 -7.03
N GLU A 267 18.33 6.77 -7.40
CA GLU A 267 19.79 6.79 -7.19
C GLU A 267 20.13 7.14 -5.73
N LEU A 268 21.23 6.58 -5.24
CA LEU A 268 21.66 6.62 -3.83
C LEU A 268 22.83 7.57 -3.56
#